data_AF-A0AAW3Q2Q5-F1
#
_entry.id   AF-A0AAW3Q2Q5-F1
#
_cell.length_a   1.000
_cell.length_b   1.000
_cell.length_c   1.000
_cell.angle_alpha   90.00
_cell.angle_beta   90.00
_cell.angle_gamma   90.00
#
_symmetry.space_group_name_H-M   'P 1'
#
loop_
_entity.id
_entity.type
_entity.pdbx_description
1 polymer ?
#
loop_
_entity_poly.entity_id
_entity_poly.type
_entity_poly.pdbx_seq_one_letter_code
_entity_poly.pdbx_strand_id
1 'polypeptide(L)'
;MAAITASMVAELRAKTDAPMMECKKALTEADGDLAKAEELLRVKLGNKASKAASRVTAEGVVASFVGGNAGSLVELNCETDFVAKNDDFLAFSKTVAELVATQNPADVAALSALPLDGSTVDAVRLALIGKIGENVSIRRFVRFETANKIATYLHGARIGVIVEYTGADEQVGKDVAMHIAAMKPVALSSADVPAELIETERRVAEQKAAESGKPAEIVAKMVDGSVQKYLKEVSLLNQTFVKNDKQTIEQMLKAANAAVQKFALFVVGEGIEKRQDDFAAEVAAQVAAAKQQ
;
A
#
# COMPACT_ATOMS: atom_id res chain seq x y z
N MET A 1 -22.86 37.55 -21.09
CA MET A 1 -22.36 36.21 -20.73
C MET A 1 -22.77 35.25 -21.83
N ALA A 2 -21.83 34.48 -22.39
CA ALA A 2 -22.16 33.45 -23.35
C ALA A 2 -23.12 32.42 -22.75
N ALA A 3 -24.07 31.93 -23.54
CA ALA A 3 -25.01 30.91 -23.08
C ALA A 3 -24.28 29.56 -22.98
N ILE A 4 -23.98 29.12 -21.77
CA ILE A 4 -23.33 27.82 -21.53
C ILE A 4 -24.37 26.71 -21.71
N THR A 5 -24.30 25.99 -22.83
CA THR A 5 -25.23 24.90 -23.14
C THR A 5 -24.82 23.60 -22.46
N ALA A 6 -25.79 22.70 -22.22
CA ALA A 6 -25.50 21.36 -21.68
C ALA A 6 -24.56 20.56 -22.58
N SER A 7 -24.65 20.75 -23.91
CA SER A 7 -23.76 20.11 -24.88
C SER A 7 -22.30 20.52 -24.70
N MET A 8 -22.03 21.82 -24.49
CA MET A 8 -20.67 22.32 -24.26
C MET A 8 -20.08 21.73 -22.97
N VAL A 9 -20.88 21.64 -21.90
CA VAL A 9 -20.44 21.04 -20.64
C VAL A 9 -20.17 19.54 -20.83
N ALA A 10 -21.01 18.83 -21.57
CA ALA A 10 -20.83 17.42 -21.87
C ALA A 10 -19.59 17.16 -22.72
N GLU A 11 -19.33 18.01 -23.71
CA GLU A 11 -18.13 17.94 -24.57
C GLU A 11 -16.86 18.16 -23.76
N LEU A 12 -16.81 19.22 -22.94
CA LEU A 12 -15.65 19.50 -22.09
C LEU A 12 -15.42 18.37 -21.08
N ARG A 13 -16.49 17.81 -20.51
CA ARG A 13 -16.40 16.66 -19.60
C ARG A 13 -15.89 15.41 -20.32
N ALA A 14 -16.39 15.11 -21.53
CA ALA A 14 -15.94 13.95 -22.29
C ALA A 14 -14.46 14.05 -22.67
N LYS A 15 -13.95 15.27 -22.87
CA LYS A 15 -12.54 15.51 -23.20
C LYS A 15 -11.62 15.45 -21.97
N THR A 16 -12.08 15.92 -20.82
CA THR A 16 -11.22 16.16 -19.64
C THR A 16 -11.49 15.21 -18.46
N ASP A 17 -12.59 14.47 -18.51
CA ASP A 17 -13.16 13.70 -17.41
C ASP A 17 -13.44 14.48 -16.12
N ALA A 18 -13.40 15.81 -16.17
CA ALA A 18 -13.59 16.64 -14.99
C ALA A 18 -15.04 16.57 -14.46
N PRO A 19 -15.27 16.79 -13.15
CA PRO A 19 -16.61 16.86 -12.58
C PRO A 19 -17.52 17.84 -13.32
N MET A 20 -18.78 17.45 -13.56
CA MET A 20 -19.74 18.20 -14.38
C MET A 20 -19.83 19.69 -13.99
N MET A 21 -19.91 19.97 -12.69
CA MET A 21 -20.01 21.35 -12.19
C MET A 21 -18.72 22.14 -12.37
N GLU A 22 -17.56 21.49 -12.36
CA GLU A 22 -16.29 22.16 -12.63
C GLU A 22 -16.18 22.51 -14.11
N CYS A 23 -16.61 21.62 -15.01
CA CYS A 23 -16.72 21.90 -16.45
C CYS A 23 -17.63 23.11 -16.70
N LYS A 24 -18.81 23.14 -16.08
CA LYS A 24 -19.76 24.25 -16.21
C LYS A 24 -19.16 25.57 -15.70
N LYS A 25 -18.52 25.57 -14.52
CA LYS A 25 -17.89 26.78 -13.95
C LYS A 25 -16.74 27.28 -14.83
N ALA A 26 -15.89 26.38 -15.31
CA ALA A 26 -14.78 26.75 -16.19
C ALA A 26 -15.28 27.34 -17.51
N LEU A 27 -16.31 26.75 -18.13
CA LEU A 27 -16.96 27.31 -19.31
C LEU A 27 -17.58 28.68 -19.05
N THR A 28 -18.23 28.88 -17.90
CA THR A 28 -18.78 30.18 -17.53
C THR A 28 -17.68 31.24 -17.40
N GLU A 29 -16.56 30.93 -16.75
CA GLU A 29 -15.42 31.86 -16.59
C GLU A 29 -14.62 32.07 -17.88
N ALA A 30 -14.68 31.11 -18.80
CA ALA A 30 -14.09 31.20 -20.13
C ALA A 30 -15.03 31.87 -21.16
N ASP A 31 -16.20 32.37 -20.75
CA ASP A 31 -17.22 32.91 -21.65
C ASP A 31 -17.58 31.95 -22.80
N GLY A 32 -17.61 30.65 -22.52
CA GLY A 32 -17.94 29.59 -23.48
C GLY A 32 -16.77 29.11 -24.35
N ASP A 33 -15.57 29.66 -24.20
CA ASP A 33 -14.38 29.18 -24.89
C ASP A 33 -13.90 27.84 -24.31
N LEU A 34 -13.95 26.77 -25.11
CA LEU A 34 -13.58 25.42 -24.69
C LEU A 34 -12.09 25.28 -24.38
N ALA A 35 -11.20 25.89 -25.17
CA ALA A 35 -9.76 25.76 -24.97
C ALA A 35 -9.33 26.49 -23.69
N LYS A 36 -9.86 27.71 -23.49
CA LYS A 36 -9.64 28.47 -22.26
C LYS A 36 -10.27 27.78 -21.04
N ALA A 37 -11.44 27.16 -21.18
CA ALA A 37 -12.07 26.40 -20.09
C ALA A 37 -11.22 25.18 -19.69
N GLU A 38 -10.59 24.50 -20.64
CA GLU A 38 -9.67 23.39 -20.38
C GLU A 38 -8.43 23.84 -19.60
N GLU A 39 -7.83 24.97 -19.97
CA GLU A 39 -6.72 25.58 -19.20
C GLU A 39 -7.13 25.94 -17.77
N LEU A 40 -8.32 26.56 -17.61
CA LEU A 40 -8.86 26.89 -16.28
C LEU A 40 -9.12 25.65 -15.43
N LEU A 41 -9.66 24.58 -16.03
CA LEU A 41 -9.85 23.31 -15.34
C LEU A 41 -8.55 22.75 -14.80
N ARG A 42 -7.47 22.78 -15.60
CA ARG A 42 -6.16 22.27 -15.17
C ARG A 42 -5.66 22.99 -13.91
N VAL A 43 -5.79 24.32 -13.86
CA VAL A 43 -5.41 25.11 -12.68
C VAL A 43 -6.31 24.79 -11.48
N LYS A 44 -7.63 24.75 -11.67
CA LYS A 44 -8.59 24.52 -10.58
C LYS A 44 -8.49 23.13 -9.98
N LEU A 45 -8.37 22.11 -10.81
CA LEU A 45 -8.22 20.74 -10.37
C LEU A 45 -6.88 20.53 -9.67
N GLY A 46 -5.81 21.16 -10.16
CA GLY A 46 -4.51 21.20 -9.47
C GLY A 46 -4.64 21.78 -8.05
N ASN A 47 -5.29 22.94 -7.92
CA ASN A 47 -5.53 23.56 -6.60
C ASN A 47 -6.38 22.67 -5.68
N LYS A 48 -7.38 21.97 -6.23
CA LYS A 48 -8.19 21.00 -5.47
C LYS A 48 -7.33 19.84 -4.99
N ALA A 49 -6.42 19.35 -5.82
CA ALA A 49 -5.48 18.29 -5.45
C ALA A 49 -4.51 18.73 -4.35
N SER A 50 -3.97 19.95 -4.42
CA SER A 50 -3.15 20.53 -3.34
C SER A 50 -3.91 20.64 -2.02
N LYS A 51 -5.20 21.01 -2.05
CA LYS A 51 -6.06 21.05 -0.85
C LYS A 51 -6.38 19.66 -0.29
N ALA A 52 -6.44 18.64 -1.15
CA ALA A 52 -6.67 17.27 -0.74
C ALA A 52 -5.46 16.64 -0.06
N ALA A 53 -4.24 17.11 -0.37
CA ALA A 53 -2.99 16.47 0.04
C ALA A 53 -2.81 16.26 1.55
N SER A 54 -3.45 17.08 2.39
CA SER A 54 -3.39 16.94 3.86
C SER A 54 -4.38 15.94 4.43
N ARG A 55 -5.29 15.38 3.62
CA ARG A 55 -6.29 14.40 4.07
C ARG A 55 -5.64 13.03 4.24
N VAL A 56 -6.01 12.32 5.30
CA VAL A 56 -5.43 11.01 5.66
C VAL A 56 -5.84 9.96 4.63
N THR A 57 -4.85 9.28 4.05
CA THR A 57 -5.06 8.19 3.08
C THR A 57 -4.69 6.85 3.72
N ALA A 58 -5.63 6.24 4.45
CA ALA A 58 -5.41 4.96 5.15
C ALA A 58 -5.96 3.73 4.39
N GLU A 59 -6.69 3.97 3.30
CA GLU A 59 -7.12 2.94 2.35
C GLU A 59 -6.20 2.93 1.12
N GLY A 60 -6.43 2.03 0.16
CA GLY A 60 -5.60 1.93 -1.05
C GLY A 60 -5.33 0.51 -1.51
N VAL A 61 -4.27 0.36 -2.28
CA VAL A 61 -3.85 -0.91 -2.89
C VAL A 61 -2.35 -1.13 -2.81
N VAL A 62 -1.95 -2.39 -2.77
CA VAL A 62 -0.60 -2.81 -3.12
C VAL A 62 -0.61 -3.31 -4.56
N ALA A 63 0.28 -2.77 -5.38
CA ALA A 63 0.54 -3.23 -6.74
C ALA A 63 1.92 -3.88 -6.83
N SER A 64 2.06 -4.90 -7.68
CA SER A 64 3.34 -5.54 -7.96
C SER A 64 3.61 -5.61 -9.45
N PHE A 65 4.89 -5.65 -9.80
CA PHE A 65 5.35 -5.92 -11.16
C PHE A 65 6.61 -6.78 -11.11
N VAL A 66 6.76 -7.71 -12.06
CA VAL A 66 7.97 -8.50 -12.25
C VAL A 66 8.27 -8.55 -13.74
N GLY A 67 9.47 -8.15 -14.14
CA GLY A 67 9.92 -8.13 -15.52
C GLY A 67 11.44 -8.31 -15.62
N GLY A 68 11.88 -9.27 -16.44
CA GLY A 68 13.29 -9.62 -16.55
C GLY A 68 13.88 -10.07 -15.22
N ASN A 69 14.94 -9.39 -14.78
CA ASN A 69 15.66 -9.64 -13.53
C ASN A 69 15.21 -8.71 -12.37
N ALA A 70 14.16 -7.92 -12.57
CA ALA A 70 13.68 -6.93 -11.61
C ALA A 70 12.21 -7.13 -11.26
N GLY A 71 11.86 -6.76 -10.03
CA GLY A 71 10.48 -6.74 -9.57
C GLY A 71 10.29 -5.69 -8.48
N SER A 72 9.05 -5.28 -8.30
CA SER A 72 8.70 -4.23 -7.35
C SER A 72 7.38 -4.49 -6.67
N LEU A 73 7.24 -3.90 -5.49
CA LEU A 73 6.01 -3.82 -4.73
C LEU A 73 5.80 -2.35 -4.35
N VAL A 74 4.62 -1.80 -4.60
CA VAL A 74 4.28 -0.39 -4.34
C VAL A 74 2.97 -0.31 -3.58
N GLU A 75 2.93 0.49 -2.51
CA GLU A 75 1.69 0.86 -1.83
C GLU A 75 1.24 2.24 -2.30
N LEU A 76 0.05 2.30 -2.90
CA LEU A 76 -0.66 3.54 -3.20
C LEU A 76 -1.85 3.66 -2.26
N ASN A 77 -2.02 4.82 -1.66
CA ASN A 77 -3.11 5.07 -0.72
C ASN A 77 -4.13 6.07 -1.24
N CYS A 78 -5.36 5.90 -0.78
CA CYS A 78 -6.49 6.79 -0.98
C CYS A 78 -7.30 6.95 0.33
N GLU A 79 -8.31 7.81 0.33
CA GLU A 79 -9.12 8.06 1.52
C GLU A 79 -10.12 6.92 1.76
N THR A 80 -10.77 6.42 0.70
CA THR A 80 -11.84 5.40 0.81
C THR A 80 -11.53 4.11 0.06
N ASP A 81 -12.21 3.02 0.43
CA ASP A 81 -12.12 1.74 -0.26
C ASP A 81 -12.83 1.74 -1.63
N PHE A 82 -13.72 2.70 -1.88
CA PHE A 82 -14.34 2.92 -3.19
C PHE A 82 -13.31 3.34 -4.22
N VAL A 83 -12.42 4.29 -3.87
CA VAL A 83 -11.33 4.71 -4.75
C VAL A 83 -10.31 3.60 -4.96
N ALA A 84 -10.05 2.76 -3.95
CA ALA A 84 -9.17 1.59 -4.10
C ALA A 84 -9.67 0.57 -5.15
N LYS A 85 -10.95 0.63 -5.54
CA LYS A 85 -11.57 -0.23 -6.57
C LYS A 85 -11.78 0.51 -7.91
N ASN A 86 -11.43 1.79 -8.01
CA ASN A 86 -11.59 2.58 -9.22
C ASN A 86 -10.57 2.16 -10.28
N ASP A 87 -11.01 1.99 -11.53
CA ASP A 87 -10.17 1.48 -12.62
C ASP A 87 -8.98 2.40 -12.95
N ASP A 88 -9.15 3.73 -12.91
CA ASP A 88 -8.07 4.68 -13.17
C ASP A 88 -7.00 4.61 -12.07
N PHE A 89 -7.43 4.49 -10.81
CA PHE A 89 -6.53 4.30 -9.66
C PHE A 89 -5.77 2.97 -9.74
N LEU A 90 -6.47 1.89 -10.09
CA LEU A 90 -5.86 0.57 -10.28
C LEU A 90 -4.86 0.58 -11.45
N ALA A 91 -5.21 1.19 -12.57
CA ALA A 91 -4.31 1.35 -13.72
C ALA A 91 -3.06 2.13 -13.33
N PHE A 92 -3.23 3.29 -12.68
CA PHE A 92 -2.11 4.11 -12.20
C PHE A 92 -1.20 3.33 -11.25
N SER A 93 -1.75 2.57 -10.30
CA SER A 93 -0.96 1.75 -9.37
C SER A 93 -0.07 0.71 -10.07
N LYS A 94 -0.59 0.07 -11.12
CA LYS A 94 0.15 -0.92 -11.92
C LYS A 94 1.28 -0.27 -12.72
N THR A 95 0.99 0.86 -13.37
CA THR A 95 1.99 1.62 -14.11
C THR A 95 3.10 2.12 -13.20
N VAL A 96 2.77 2.61 -12.00
CA VAL A 96 3.77 3.02 -11.01
C VAL A 96 4.64 1.84 -10.58
N ALA A 97 4.08 0.65 -10.37
CA ALA A 97 4.86 -0.54 -10.06
C ALA A 97 5.83 -0.90 -11.21
N GLU A 98 5.36 -0.90 -12.45
CA GLU A 98 6.22 -1.13 -13.61
C GLU A 98 7.36 -0.10 -13.73
N LEU A 99 7.06 1.19 -13.52
CA LEU A 99 8.07 2.25 -13.52
C LEU A 99 9.12 2.03 -12.43
N VAL A 100 8.72 1.64 -11.22
CA VAL A 100 9.67 1.33 -10.14
C VAL A 100 10.60 0.20 -10.58
N ALA A 101 10.06 -0.91 -11.08
CA ALA A 101 10.86 -2.06 -11.49
C ALA A 101 11.84 -1.73 -12.62
N THR A 102 11.41 -0.93 -13.61
CA THR A 102 12.17 -0.66 -14.85
C THR A 102 13.10 0.55 -14.77
N GLN A 103 12.76 1.57 -13.98
CA GLN A 103 13.53 2.83 -13.92
C GLN A 103 14.39 2.95 -12.66
N ASN A 104 14.22 2.07 -11.67
CA ASN A 104 15.01 2.06 -10.43
C ASN A 104 15.12 3.43 -9.72
N PRO A 105 13.99 4.12 -9.43
CA PRO A 105 14.03 5.35 -8.66
C PRO A 105 14.56 5.09 -7.25
N ALA A 106 15.36 6.02 -6.72
CA ALA A 106 15.95 5.89 -5.38
C ALA A 106 14.91 5.99 -4.25
N ASP A 107 13.88 6.81 -4.45
CA ASP A 107 12.83 7.08 -3.48
C ASP A 107 11.54 7.56 -4.18
N VAL A 108 10.50 7.86 -3.39
CA VAL A 108 9.21 8.34 -3.88
C VAL A 108 9.34 9.69 -4.59
N ALA A 109 10.26 10.56 -4.17
CA ALA A 109 10.44 11.86 -4.82
C ALA A 109 11.03 11.69 -6.24
N ALA A 110 12.02 10.82 -6.38
CA ALA A 110 12.60 10.45 -7.68
C ALA A 110 11.55 9.79 -8.58
N LEU A 111 10.74 8.87 -8.04
CA LEU A 111 9.63 8.24 -8.76
C LEU A 111 8.60 9.26 -9.25
N SER A 112 8.18 10.17 -8.38
CA SER A 112 7.22 11.24 -8.70
C SER A 112 7.68 12.16 -9.83
N ALA A 113 9.00 12.31 -10.01
CA ALA A 113 9.59 13.12 -11.07
C ALA A 113 9.77 12.37 -12.41
N LEU A 114 9.61 11.04 -12.44
CA LEU A 114 9.75 10.25 -13.67
C LEU A 114 8.71 10.65 -14.72
N PRO A 115 9.06 10.55 -16.02
CA PRO A 115 8.13 10.82 -17.10
C PRO A 115 7.03 9.74 -17.17
N LEU A 116 5.78 10.17 -17.34
CA LEU A 116 4.62 9.32 -17.59
C LEU A 116 3.63 10.09 -18.48
N ASP A 117 3.25 9.50 -19.62
CA ASP A 117 2.27 10.03 -20.57
C ASP A 117 2.50 11.50 -20.98
N GLY A 118 3.75 11.86 -21.27
CA GLY A 118 4.14 13.23 -21.67
C GLY A 118 4.15 14.25 -20.52
N SER A 119 3.95 13.80 -19.28
CA SER A 119 4.06 14.59 -18.05
C SER A 119 4.93 13.86 -17.02
N THR A 120 4.87 14.23 -15.73
CA THR A 120 5.49 13.46 -14.63
C THR A 120 4.48 12.55 -13.93
N VAL A 121 4.97 11.53 -13.24
CA VAL A 121 4.13 10.67 -12.37
C VAL A 121 3.31 11.50 -11.39
N ASP A 122 3.90 12.54 -10.77
CA ASP A 122 3.16 13.41 -9.85
C ASP A 122 2.07 14.23 -10.55
N ALA A 123 2.32 14.72 -11.76
CA ALA A 123 1.30 15.45 -12.51
C ALA A 123 0.10 14.55 -12.85
N VAL A 124 0.35 13.29 -13.22
CA VAL A 124 -0.71 12.28 -13.44
C VAL A 124 -1.46 11.99 -12.14
N ARG A 125 -0.75 11.83 -11.02
CA ARG A 125 -1.35 11.66 -9.69
C ARG A 125 -2.26 12.83 -9.31
N LEU A 126 -1.83 14.06 -9.52
CA LEU A 126 -2.62 15.27 -9.23
C LEU A 126 -3.85 15.37 -10.13
N ALA A 127 -3.74 15.01 -11.41
CA ALA A 127 -4.89 14.94 -12.32
C ALA A 127 -5.92 13.90 -11.85
N LEU A 128 -5.45 12.73 -11.39
CA LEU A 128 -6.30 11.69 -10.82
C LEU A 128 -7.06 12.19 -9.58
N ILE A 129 -6.40 12.92 -8.68
CA ILE A 129 -7.06 13.56 -7.53
C ILE A 129 -8.10 14.58 -7.99
N GLY A 130 -7.81 15.37 -9.02
CA GLY A 130 -8.76 16.31 -9.60
C GLY A 130 -10.05 15.64 -10.09
N LYS A 131 -9.89 14.51 -10.79
CA LYS A 131 -10.97 13.68 -11.35
C LYS A 131 -11.78 12.98 -10.25
N ILE A 132 -11.11 12.30 -9.33
CA ILE A 132 -11.73 11.49 -8.25
C ILE A 132 -12.30 12.38 -7.14
N GLY A 133 -11.56 13.42 -6.76
CA GLY A 133 -11.91 14.30 -5.63
C GLY A 133 -11.44 13.83 -4.27
N GLU A 134 -10.70 12.71 -4.19
CA GLU A 134 -10.03 12.20 -2.98
C GLU A 134 -8.51 12.30 -3.13
N ASN A 135 -7.82 12.43 -1.99
CA ASN A 135 -6.37 12.40 -1.94
C ASN A 135 -5.86 11.02 -2.37
N VAL A 136 -4.78 11.03 -3.15
CA VAL A 136 -4.08 9.85 -3.62
C VAL A 136 -2.60 10.06 -3.37
N SER A 137 -1.94 9.12 -2.71
CA SER A 137 -0.51 9.19 -2.42
C SER A 137 0.22 7.93 -2.88
N ILE A 138 1.44 8.11 -3.39
CA ILE A 138 2.40 7.01 -3.55
C ILE A 138 3.17 6.96 -2.23
N ARG A 139 2.90 5.95 -1.40
CA ARG A 139 3.39 5.96 -0.02
C ARG A 139 4.79 5.40 0.12
N ARG A 140 5.01 4.22 -0.45
CA ARG A 140 6.29 3.51 -0.37
C ARG A 140 6.39 2.48 -1.48
N PHE A 141 7.62 2.13 -1.84
CA PHE A 141 7.91 1.00 -2.69
C PHE A 141 9.15 0.25 -2.21
N VAL A 142 9.27 -0.98 -2.68
CA VAL A 142 10.52 -1.74 -2.67
C VAL A 142 10.77 -2.29 -4.07
N ARG A 143 12.04 -2.39 -4.44
CA ARG A 143 12.49 -2.98 -5.70
C ARG A 143 13.54 -4.03 -5.41
N PHE A 144 13.37 -5.20 -6.01
CA PHE A 144 14.40 -6.23 -6.07
C PHE A 144 14.95 -6.29 -7.49
N GLU A 145 16.27 -6.35 -7.59
CA GLU A 145 16.99 -6.70 -8.81
C GLU A 145 17.96 -7.81 -8.46
N THR A 146 17.91 -8.92 -9.20
CA THR A 146 18.63 -10.14 -8.84
C THR A 146 18.81 -11.07 -10.04
N ALA A 147 19.88 -11.86 -10.02
CA ALA A 147 20.06 -12.97 -10.95
C ALA A 147 19.23 -14.22 -10.56
N ASN A 148 18.66 -14.23 -9.35
CA ASN A 148 17.75 -15.25 -8.85
C ASN A 148 16.34 -15.05 -9.42
N LYS A 149 15.37 -15.85 -8.93
CA LYS A 149 13.97 -15.69 -9.30
C LYS A 149 13.25 -14.76 -8.34
N ILE A 150 12.21 -14.09 -8.85
CA ILE A 150 11.31 -13.25 -8.07
C ILE A 150 9.91 -13.86 -8.12
N ALA A 151 9.27 -13.99 -6.97
CA ALA A 151 7.85 -14.32 -6.85
C ALA A 151 7.11 -13.19 -6.15
N THR A 152 5.89 -12.91 -6.60
CA THR A 152 4.99 -11.97 -5.91
C THR A 152 3.65 -12.63 -5.61
N TYR A 153 3.02 -12.23 -4.52
CA TYR A 153 1.67 -12.64 -4.18
C TYR A 153 0.86 -11.44 -3.69
N LEU A 154 -0.33 -11.25 -4.26
CA LEU A 154 -1.30 -10.26 -3.81
C LEU A 154 -2.50 -10.98 -3.19
N HIS A 155 -2.84 -10.66 -1.94
CA HIS A 155 -4.04 -11.15 -1.29
C HIS A 155 -5.14 -10.09 -1.39
N GLY A 156 -5.93 -10.19 -2.46
CA GLY A 156 -6.78 -9.08 -2.90
C GLY A 156 -5.91 -7.85 -3.23
N ALA A 157 -6.39 -6.66 -2.88
CA ALA A 157 -5.63 -5.43 -3.09
C ALA A 157 -4.88 -4.95 -1.82
N ARG A 158 -5.12 -5.55 -0.65
CA ARG A 158 -4.66 -5.01 0.64
C ARG A 158 -3.30 -5.50 1.11
N ILE A 159 -2.88 -6.68 0.67
CA ILE A 159 -1.62 -7.28 1.10
C ILE A 159 -0.84 -7.68 -0.14
N GLY A 160 0.42 -7.28 -0.20
CA GLY A 160 1.32 -7.72 -1.25
C GLY A 160 2.64 -8.20 -0.67
N VAL A 161 3.20 -9.21 -1.31
CA VAL A 161 4.49 -9.81 -0.95
C VAL A 161 5.35 -9.91 -2.20
N ILE A 162 6.63 -9.62 -2.06
CA ILE A 162 7.68 -9.92 -3.03
C ILE A 162 8.76 -10.76 -2.36
N VAL A 163 9.24 -11.81 -3.05
CA VAL A 163 10.22 -12.76 -2.55
C VAL A 163 11.30 -12.95 -3.60
N GLU A 164 12.55 -12.83 -3.20
CA GLU A 164 13.70 -13.33 -3.97
C GLU A 164 14.04 -14.74 -3.50
N TYR A 165 14.12 -15.68 -4.45
CA TYR A 165 14.39 -17.08 -4.15
C TYR A 165 15.19 -17.78 -5.25
N THR A 166 15.87 -18.86 -4.88
CA THR A 166 16.45 -19.85 -5.78
C THR A 166 15.62 -21.14 -5.74
N GLY A 167 15.56 -21.86 -6.87
CA GLY A 167 14.83 -23.12 -7.00
C GLY A 167 14.33 -23.36 -8.42
N ALA A 168 14.25 -24.63 -8.83
CA ALA A 168 13.76 -24.98 -10.16
C ALA A 168 12.25 -24.74 -10.30
N ASP A 169 11.48 -25.12 -9.28
CA ASP A 169 10.01 -25.02 -9.27
C ASP A 169 9.54 -23.61 -8.87
N GLU A 170 8.75 -22.98 -9.74
CA GLU A 170 8.15 -21.67 -9.49
C GLU A 170 7.06 -21.70 -8.41
N GLN A 171 6.45 -22.86 -8.19
CA GLN A 171 5.40 -23.01 -7.18
C GLN A 171 5.95 -22.76 -5.77
N VAL A 172 7.21 -23.08 -5.52
CA VAL A 172 7.88 -22.83 -4.24
C VAL A 172 7.87 -21.34 -3.91
N GLY A 173 8.27 -20.48 -4.85
CA GLY A 173 8.28 -19.03 -4.64
C GLY A 173 6.88 -18.47 -4.37
N LYS A 174 5.86 -18.96 -5.10
CA LYS A 174 4.45 -18.58 -4.88
C LYS A 174 3.95 -19.02 -3.51
N ASP A 175 4.29 -20.23 -3.09
CA ASP A 175 3.88 -20.80 -1.80
C ASP A 175 4.51 -20.07 -0.62
N VAL A 176 5.79 -19.71 -0.73
CA VAL A 176 6.46 -18.86 0.25
C VAL A 176 5.81 -17.48 0.31
N ALA A 177 5.56 -16.84 -0.84
CA ALA A 177 4.95 -15.51 -0.88
C ALA A 177 3.55 -15.49 -0.25
N MET A 178 2.74 -16.53 -0.53
CA MET A 178 1.43 -16.71 0.09
C MET A 178 1.53 -16.97 1.60
N HIS A 179 2.51 -17.78 2.03
CA HIS A 179 2.76 -18.02 3.45
C HIS A 179 3.13 -16.73 4.20
N ILE A 180 4.04 -15.92 3.65
CA ILE A 180 4.42 -14.64 4.23
C ILE A 180 3.20 -13.71 4.36
N ALA A 181 2.32 -13.68 3.36
CA ALA A 181 1.11 -12.86 3.43
C ALA A 181 0.17 -13.28 4.58
N ALA A 182 0.10 -14.57 4.88
CA ALA A 182 -0.72 -15.12 5.95
C ALA A 182 -0.08 -14.97 7.33
N MET A 183 1.20 -15.33 7.47
CA MET A 183 1.89 -15.46 8.76
C MET A 183 2.68 -14.24 9.17
N LYS A 184 2.92 -13.30 8.25
CA LYS A 184 3.58 -12.01 8.48
C LYS A 184 4.87 -12.11 9.31
N PRO A 185 5.83 -12.98 8.92
CA PRO A 185 7.12 -13.02 9.58
C PRO A 185 7.79 -11.65 9.52
N VAL A 186 8.45 -11.27 10.62
CA VAL A 186 9.20 -10.01 10.71
C VAL A 186 10.61 -10.15 10.13
N ALA A 187 11.11 -11.39 10.01
CA ALA A 187 12.46 -11.68 9.59
C ALA A 187 12.56 -13.01 8.83
N LEU A 188 13.65 -13.21 8.08
CA LEU A 188 13.90 -14.46 7.35
C LEU A 188 14.23 -15.59 8.33
N SER A 189 15.24 -15.41 9.17
CA SER A 189 15.63 -16.36 10.21
C SER A 189 15.50 -15.75 11.60
N SER A 190 15.56 -16.60 12.64
CA SER A 190 15.55 -16.14 14.04
C SER A 190 16.74 -15.21 14.36
N ALA A 191 17.86 -15.34 13.65
CA ALA A 191 19.04 -14.49 13.83
C ALA A 191 18.85 -13.08 13.26
N ASP A 192 17.91 -12.92 12.32
CA ASP A 192 17.62 -11.65 11.66
C ASP A 192 16.54 -10.84 12.39
N VAL A 193 15.99 -11.36 13.50
CA VAL A 193 14.97 -10.66 14.29
C VAL A 193 15.62 -9.48 15.03
N PRO A 194 15.08 -8.25 14.91
CA PRO A 194 15.61 -7.09 15.61
C PRO A 194 15.71 -7.30 17.12
N ALA A 195 16.87 -6.98 17.70
CA ALA A 195 17.12 -7.15 19.14
C ALA A 195 16.07 -6.44 20.01
N GLU A 196 15.59 -5.27 19.59
CA GLU A 196 14.55 -4.52 20.31
C GLU A 196 13.23 -5.30 20.46
N LEU A 197 12.87 -6.11 19.46
CA LEU A 197 11.68 -6.96 19.52
C LEU A 197 11.90 -8.15 20.47
N ILE A 198 13.09 -8.73 20.45
CA ILE A 198 13.47 -9.83 21.35
C ILE A 198 13.46 -9.35 22.81
N GLU A 199 14.04 -8.18 23.09
CA GLU A 199 14.05 -7.61 24.44
C GLU A 199 12.67 -7.17 24.90
N THR A 200 11.84 -6.65 23.99
CA THR A 200 10.45 -6.34 24.30
C THR A 200 9.68 -7.60 24.69
N GLU A 201 9.80 -8.69 23.92
CA GLU A 201 9.16 -9.96 24.25
C GLU A 201 9.70 -10.54 25.57
N ARG A 202 11.02 -10.48 25.80
CA ARG A 202 11.63 -10.93 27.06
C ARG A 202 11.05 -10.21 28.26
N ARG A 203 10.96 -8.87 28.21
CA ARG A 203 10.36 -8.06 29.29
C ARG A 203 8.90 -8.43 29.53
N VAL A 204 8.12 -8.66 28.47
CA VAL A 204 6.72 -9.12 28.60
C VAL A 204 6.65 -10.49 29.25
N ALA A 205 7.52 -11.42 28.86
CA ALA A 205 7.58 -12.77 29.43
C ALA A 205 8.01 -12.75 30.91
N GLU A 206 8.95 -11.88 31.29
CA GLU A 206 9.39 -11.69 32.68
C GLU A 206 8.24 -11.19 33.56
N GLN A 207 7.49 -10.19 33.10
CA GLN A 207 6.32 -9.67 33.82
C GLN A 207 5.27 -10.77 34.04
N LYS A 208 4.94 -11.54 33.00
CA LYS A 208 4.01 -12.68 33.10
C LYS A 208 4.52 -13.76 34.06
N ALA A 209 5.82 -14.02 34.07
CA ALA A 209 6.41 -15.07 34.90
C ALA A 209 6.52 -14.65 36.37
N ALA A 210 6.71 -13.36 36.67
CA ALA A 210 6.74 -12.82 38.03
C ALA A 210 5.43 -13.07 38.79
N GLU A 211 4.29 -13.07 38.10
CA GLU A 211 2.98 -13.36 38.67
C GLU A 211 2.73 -14.86 38.97
N SER A 212 3.63 -15.75 38.53
CA SER A 212 3.41 -17.20 38.61
C SER A 212 3.68 -17.84 39.97
N GLY A 213 4.33 -17.12 40.89
CA GLY A 213 4.72 -17.64 42.21
C GLY A 213 5.73 -18.80 42.19
N LYS A 214 6.36 -19.08 41.03
CA LYS A 214 7.30 -20.18 40.85
C LYS A 214 8.73 -19.80 41.24
N PRO A 215 9.63 -20.77 41.52
CA PRO A 215 11.04 -20.51 41.80
C PRO A 215 11.74 -19.78 40.65
N ALA A 216 12.76 -18.96 40.97
CA ALA A 216 13.50 -18.14 40.01
C ALA A 216 14.07 -18.94 38.81
N GLU A 217 14.56 -20.16 39.04
CA GLU A 217 15.07 -21.02 37.96
C GLU A 217 13.96 -21.43 36.97
N ILE A 218 12.74 -21.68 37.47
CA ILE A 218 11.58 -22.02 36.65
C ILE A 218 11.10 -20.78 35.88
N VAL A 219 11.11 -19.62 36.52
CA VAL A 219 10.82 -18.33 35.88
C VAL A 219 11.77 -18.05 34.72
N ALA A 220 13.07 -18.22 34.91
CA ALA A 220 14.06 -18.04 33.83
C ALA A 220 13.79 -18.98 32.64
N LYS A 221 13.54 -20.28 32.92
CA LYS A 221 13.17 -21.26 31.87
C LYS A 221 11.87 -20.90 31.15
N MET A 222 10.89 -20.32 31.85
CA MET A 222 9.65 -19.85 31.23
C MET A 222 9.88 -18.66 30.30
N VAL A 223 10.69 -17.69 30.72
CA VAL A 223 11.05 -16.52 29.90
C VAL A 223 11.77 -16.96 28.64
N ASP A 224 12.81 -17.78 28.77
CA ASP A 224 13.56 -18.27 27.62
C ASP A 224 12.68 -19.10 26.68
N GLY A 225 11.79 -19.94 27.23
CA GLY A 225 10.80 -20.67 26.44
C GLY A 225 9.86 -19.76 25.65
N SER A 226 9.40 -18.65 26.25
CA SER A 226 8.54 -17.66 25.59
C SER A 226 9.28 -16.96 24.44
N VAL A 227 10.51 -16.53 24.68
CA VAL A 227 11.35 -15.88 23.65
C VAL A 227 11.63 -16.86 22.50
N GLN A 228 11.97 -18.12 22.79
CA GLN A 228 12.18 -19.13 21.76
C GLN A 228 10.92 -19.43 20.95
N LYS A 229 9.74 -19.42 21.59
CA LYS A 229 8.46 -19.55 20.90
C LYS A 229 8.21 -18.35 19.98
N TYR A 230 8.41 -17.14 20.48
CA TYR A 230 8.26 -15.91 19.70
C TYR A 230 9.15 -15.91 18.46
N LEU A 231 10.44 -16.23 18.62
CA LEU A 231 11.38 -16.31 17.50
C LEU A 231 10.88 -17.28 16.42
N LYS A 232 10.33 -18.44 16.78
CA LYS A 232 9.74 -19.40 15.83
C LYS A 232 8.49 -18.86 15.14
N GLU A 233 7.70 -18.03 15.82
CA GLU A 233 6.50 -17.44 15.27
C GLU A 233 6.80 -16.26 14.32
N VAL A 234 7.89 -15.52 14.54
CA VAL A 234 8.18 -14.30 13.76
C VAL A 234 9.27 -14.47 12.70
N SER A 235 9.98 -15.60 12.66
CA SER A 235 10.98 -15.89 11.62
C SER A 235 10.46 -16.88 10.58
N LEU A 236 10.51 -16.48 9.31
CA LEU A 236 9.93 -17.22 8.19
C LEU A 236 10.38 -18.68 8.15
N LEU A 237 11.69 -18.93 8.23
CA LEU A 237 12.25 -20.28 8.11
C LEU A 237 11.76 -21.24 9.21
N ASN A 238 11.47 -20.70 10.40
CA ASN A 238 11.02 -21.48 11.55
C ASN A 238 9.49 -21.67 11.59
N GLN A 239 8.73 -20.89 10.83
CA GLN A 239 7.27 -21.00 10.78
C GLN A 239 6.83 -22.35 10.19
N THR A 240 5.77 -22.90 10.78
CA THR A 240 5.06 -24.08 10.25
C THR A 240 4.34 -23.71 8.94
N PHE A 241 4.55 -24.48 7.88
CA PHE A 241 4.04 -24.14 6.56
C PHE A 241 2.51 -24.22 6.50
N VAL A 242 1.84 -23.14 6.09
CA VAL A 242 0.36 -23.02 6.08
C VAL A 242 -0.36 -24.06 5.22
N LYS A 243 0.28 -24.59 4.19
CA LYS A 243 -0.30 -25.64 3.33
C LYS A 243 0.02 -27.07 3.82
N ASN A 244 0.97 -27.22 4.73
CA ASN A 244 1.36 -28.50 5.28
C ASN A 244 1.96 -28.29 6.68
N ASP A 245 1.14 -28.47 7.69
CA ASP A 245 1.47 -28.25 9.10
C ASP A 245 2.47 -29.26 9.68
N LYS A 246 2.85 -30.28 8.91
CA LYS A 246 3.84 -31.30 9.30
C LYS A 246 5.28 -30.87 9.07
N GLN A 247 5.52 -29.73 8.44
CA GLN A 247 6.86 -29.23 8.15
C GLN A 247 6.96 -27.71 8.29
N THR A 248 8.18 -27.24 8.56
CA THR A 248 8.49 -25.81 8.52
C THR A 248 8.74 -25.33 7.08
N ILE A 249 8.78 -24.01 6.88
CA ILE A 249 9.22 -23.42 5.61
C ILE A 249 10.65 -23.84 5.27
N GLU A 250 11.56 -23.86 6.23
CA GLU A 250 12.93 -24.32 5.98
C GLU A 250 12.98 -25.78 5.48
N GLN A 251 12.19 -26.67 6.08
CA GLN A 251 12.10 -28.07 5.65
C GLN A 251 11.51 -28.21 4.25
N MET A 252 10.45 -27.44 3.95
CA MET A 252 9.83 -27.40 2.63
C MET A 252 10.83 -26.91 1.56
N LEU A 253 11.57 -25.84 1.83
CA LEU A 253 12.58 -25.28 0.93
C LEU A 253 13.72 -26.29 0.68
N LYS A 254 14.22 -26.95 1.73
CA LYS A 254 15.25 -27.99 1.61
C LYS A 254 14.77 -29.16 0.75
N ALA A 255 13.54 -29.65 0.97
CA ALA A 255 12.97 -30.74 0.19
C ALA A 255 12.83 -30.39 -1.30
N ALA A 256 12.61 -29.11 -1.61
CA ALA A 256 12.49 -28.59 -2.97
C ALA A 256 13.83 -28.13 -3.60
N ASN A 257 14.96 -28.29 -2.90
CA ASN A 257 16.26 -27.72 -3.30
C ASN A 257 16.18 -26.22 -3.63
N ALA A 258 15.48 -25.47 -2.77
CA ALA A 258 15.21 -24.06 -2.91
C ALA A 258 15.72 -23.28 -1.68
N ALA A 259 15.89 -21.97 -1.84
CA ALA A 259 16.23 -21.07 -0.74
C ALA A 259 15.61 -19.69 -0.96
N VAL A 260 15.27 -18.99 0.12
CA VAL A 260 14.80 -17.60 0.09
C VAL A 260 15.94 -16.69 0.50
N GLN A 261 16.19 -15.62 -0.25
CA GLN A 261 17.28 -14.67 0.01
C GLN A 261 16.76 -13.46 0.78
N LYS A 262 15.61 -12.93 0.37
CA LYS A 262 14.92 -11.81 1.05
C LYS A 262 13.46 -11.76 0.63
N PHE A 263 12.66 -11.09 1.45
CA PHE A 263 11.28 -10.78 1.12
C PHE A 263 10.91 -9.39 1.62
N ALA A 264 9.80 -8.86 1.10
CA ALA A 264 9.12 -7.71 1.67
C ALA A 264 7.61 -7.95 1.64
N LEU A 265 6.93 -7.43 2.65
CA LEU A 265 5.49 -7.52 2.86
C LEU A 265 4.95 -6.10 3.05
N PHE A 266 3.96 -5.72 2.27
CA PHE A 266 3.18 -4.51 2.50
C PHE A 266 1.75 -4.87 2.87
N VAL A 267 1.22 -4.17 3.87
CA VAL A 267 -0.19 -4.16 4.23
C VAL A 267 -0.70 -2.73 4.10
N VAL A 268 -1.75 -2.52 3.30
CA VAL A 268 -2.33 -1.19 3.04
C VAL A 268 -2.72 -0.50 4.35
N GLY A 269 -2.18 0.70 4.55
CA GLY A 269 -2.51 1.55 5.70
C GLY A 269 -1.82 1.14 7.00
N GLU A 270 -0.91 0.16 6.96
CA GLU A 270 -0.15 -0.27 8.14
C GLU A 270 0.57 0.92 8.79
N GLY A 271 0.31 1.18 10.07
CA GLY A 271 0.89 2.32 10.79
C GLY A 271 0.26 3.68 10.50
N ILE A 272 -0.83 3.74 9.72
CA ILE A 272 -1.64 4.95 9.55
C ILE A 272 -2.84 4.87 10.49
N GLU A 273 -2.99 5.86 11.36
CA GLU A 273 -4.18 5.99 12.19
C GLU A 273 -5.39 6.31 11.31
N LYS A 274 -6.38 5.43 11.31
CA LYS A 274 -7.63 5.65 10.59
C LYS A 274 -8.45 6.67 11.34
N ARG A 275 -8.91 7.69 10.62
CA ARG A 275 -9.91 8.61 11.16
C ARG A 275 -11.18 7.83 11.51
N GLN A 276 -11.59 7.91 12.78
CA GLN A 276 -12.83 7.31 13.26
C GLN A 276 -13.87 8.42 13.43
N ASP A 277 -14.74 8.57 12.44
CA ASP A 277 -15.83 9.54 12.51
C ASP A 277 -17.07 8.91 13.19
N ASP A 278 -17.64 9.61 14.16
CA ASP A 278 -18.93 9.24 14.77
C ASP A 278 -20.06 9.86 13.94
N PHE A 279 -20.61 9.06 13.03
CA PHE A 279 -21.68 9.48 12.13
C PHE A 279 -22.91 10.01 12.90
N ALA A 280 -23.24 9.45 14.06
CA ALA A 280 -24.37 9.90 14.85
C ALA A 280 -24.09 11.29 15.44
N ALA A 281 -22.89 11.51 15.96
CA ALA A 281 -22.46 12.82 16.44
C ALA A 281 -22.40 13.86 15.32
N GLU A 282 -21.90 13.50 14.14
CA GLU A 282 -21.87 14.40 12.97
C GLU A 282 -23.27 14.79 12.51
N VAL A 283 -24.19 13.82 12.40
CA VAL A 283 -25.60 14.09 12.06
C VAL A 283 -26.25 14.98 13.12
N ALA A 284 -26.02 14.69 14.41
CA ALA A 284 -26.55 15.51 15.50
C ALA A 284 -26.02 16.95 15.43
N ALA A 285 -24.73 17.13 15.14
CA ALA A 285 -24.11 18.44 14.99
C ALA A 285 -24.68 19.22 13.79
N GLN A 286 -24.88 18.58 12.64
CA GLN A 286 -25.49 19.23 11.48
C GLN A 286 -26.96 19.63 11.73
N VAL A 287 -27.75 18.75 12.37
CA VAL A 287 -29.13 19.06 12.74
C VAL A 287 -29.19 20.21 13.74
N ALA A 288 -28.25 20.28 14.69
CA ALA A 288 -28.16 21.38 15.64
C ALA A 288 -27.80 22.71 14.96
N ALA A 289 -26.83 22.72 14.05
CA ALA A 289 -26.42 23.90 13.29
C ALA A 289 -27.56 24.42 12.37
N ALA A 290 -28.31 23.52 11.74
CA ALA A 290 -29.44 23.89 10.89
C ALA A 290 -30.63 24.50 11.68
N LYS A 291 -30.76 24.22 12.98
CA LYS A 291 -31.77 24.84 13.86
C LYS A 291 -31.37 26.22 14.37
N GLN A 292 -30.12 26.62 14.19
CA GLN A 292 -29.58 27.93 14.60
C GLN A 292 -29.53 28.95 13.45
N GLN A 293 -29.87 28.54 12.23
CA GLN A 293 -30.09 29.40 11.06
C GLN A 293 -31.58 29.66 10.84
#